data_AF-A0A1Z8US32-F1
#
_entry.id   AF-A0A1Z8US32-F1
#
_cell.length_a   1.000
_cell.length_b   1.000
_cell.length_c   1.000
_cell.angle_alpha   90.00
_cell.angle_beta   90.00
_cell.angle_gamma   90.00
#
_symmetry.space_group_name_H-M   'P 1'
#
loop_
_entity.id
_entity.type
_entity.pdbx_description
1 polymer ?
#
loop_
_entity_poly.entity_id
_entity_poly.type
_entity_poly.pdbx_seq_one_letter_code
_entity_poly.pdbx_strand_id
1 'polypeptide(L)'
;MALVPRTDNVESWITERSSRVTFEFEEMKTRRFQWFLSTDKSKATLIEVFDDSEGALTRFNNLLSSTIALEWMDRFEVGSLTVLGDASHELREVLASMEPDFRAFAGGFTRA
;
A
#
# COMPACT_ATOMS: atom_id res chain seq x y z
N MET A 1 3.56 -21.05 -17.90
CA MET A 1 3.66 -20.44 -16.55
C MET A 1 5.12 -20.15 -16.28
N ALA A 2 5.53 -18.88 -16.31
CA ALA A 2 6.87 -18.52 -15.87
C ALA A 2 6.89 -18.53 -14.34
N LEU A 3 7.79 -19.34 -13.76
CA LEU A 3 8.10 -19.30 -12.34
C LEU A 3 8.77 -17.95 -12.07
N VAL A 4 8.03 -17.02 -11.47
CA VAL A 4 8.64 -15.84 -10.86
C VAL A 4 9.54 -16.36 -9.74
N PRO A 5 10.86 -16.06 -9.74
CA PRO A 5 11.75 -16.52 -8.68
C PRO A 5 11.20 -16.05 -7.33
N ARG A 6 11.20 -16.92 -6.32
CA ARG A 6 11.01 -16.47 -4.94
C ARG A 6 12.16 -15.53 -4.62
N THR A 7 11.91 -14.22 -4.64
CA THR A 7 12.80 -13.23 -4.04
C THR A 7 12.73 -13.45 -2.54
N ASP A 8 13.65 -14.24 -1.99
CA ASP A 8 13.64 -14.60 -0.57
C ASP A 8 13.94 -13.39 0.34
N ASN A 9 14.59 -12.35 -0.18
CA ASN A 9 14.83 -11.10 0.54
C ASN A 9 13.67 -10.11 0.32
N VAL A 10 13.12 -9.58 1.43
CA VAL A 10 12.05 -8.57 1.46
C VAL A 10 12.36 -7.33 0.64
N GLU A 11 13.63 -6.90 0.60
CA GLU A 11 14.06 -5.72 -0.15
C GLU A 11 13.90 -5.93 -1.66
N SER A 12 14.36 -7.07 -2.18
CA SER A 12 14.20 -7.43 -3.60
C SER A 12 12.72 -7.62 -3.96
N TRP A 13 11.92 -8.21 -3.06
CA TRP A 13 10.48 -8.31 -3.29
C TRP A 13 9.81 -6.93 -3.35
N ILE A 14 10.18 -6.01 -2.46
CA ILE A 14 9.66 -4.64 -2.46
C ILE A 14 9.99 -3.91 -3.77
N THR A 15 11.24 -3.97 -4.24
CA THR A 15 11.70 -3.21 -5.40
C THR A 15 11.28 -3.84 -6.72
N GLU A 16 11.50 -5.14 -6.89
CA GLU A 16 11.32 -5.83 -8.17
C GLU A 16 9.90 -6.37 -8.35
N ARG A 17 9.16 -6.59 -7.26
CA ARG A 17 7.82 -7.18 -7.31
C ARG A 17 6.75 -6.16 -6.95
N SER A 18 6.71 -5.70 -5.69
CA SER A 18 5.65 -4.81 -5.21
C SER A 18 5.61 -3.49 -5.98
N SER A 19 6.73 -2.76 -5.98
CA SER A 19 6.79 -1.43 -6.59
C SER A 19 6.58 -1.48 -8.11
N ARG A 20 7.17 -2.48 -8.78
CA ARG A 20 7.02 -2.65 -10.24
C ARG A 20 5.58 -2.95 -10.63
N VAL A 21 4.96 -3.96 -10.00
CA VAL A 21 3.59 -4.37 -10.34
C VAL A 21 2.59 -3.26 -10.01
N THR A 22 2.74 -2.57 -8.89
CA THR A 22 1.87 -1.42 -8.58
C THR A 22 2.02 -0.29 -9.59
N PHE A 23 3.23 -0.02 -10.09
CA PHE A 23 3.43 0.96 -11.17
C PHE A 23 2.74 0.54 -12.48
N GLU A 24 2.74 -0.76 -12.80
CA GLU A 24 2.09 -1.33 -13.99
C GLU A 24 0.56 -1.31 -13.92
N PHE A 25 -0.06 -1.10 -12.75
CA PHE A 25 -1.52 -0.96 -12.63
C PHE A 25 -2.07 0.36 -13.13
N GLU A 26 -1.22 1.31 -13.53
CA GLU A 26 -1.63 2.61 -14.09
C GLU A 26 -2.64 3.35 -13.21
N GLU A 27 -2.45 3.29 -11.89
CA GLU A 27 -3.30 3.94 -10.90
C GLU A 27 -3.09 5.46 -10.95
N MET A 28 -3.80 6.14 -11.85
CA MET A 28 -3.59 7.56 -12.20
C MET A 28 -3.69 8.52 -11.01
N LYS A 29 -4.41 8.14 -9.95
CA LYS A 29 -4.58 8.92 -8.72
C LYS A 29 -3.52 8.62 -7.65
N THR A 30 -2.63 7.66 -7.87
CA THR A 30 -1.52 7.35 -6.97
C THR A 30 -0.40 8.37 -7.18
N ARG A 31 -0.15 9.18 -6.16
CA ARG A 31 0.90 10.22 -6.16
C ARG A 31 2.21 9.75 -5.58
N ARG A 32 2.15 8.86 -4.58
CA ARG A 32 3.33 8.25 -3.95
C ARG A 32 3.01 6.82 -3.56
N PHE A 33 3.99 5.94 -3.78
CA PHE A 33 3.99 4.56 -3.31
C PHE A 33 5.43 4.24 -2.89
N GLN A 34 5.70 4.27 -1.59
CA GLN A 34 7.07 4.23 -1.06
C GLN A 34 7.20 3.30 0.12
N TRP A 35 8.12 2.36 0.01
CA TRP A 35 8.50 1.46 1.09
C TRP A 35 9.71 2.00 1.85
N PHE A 36 9.69 1.81 3.16
CA PHE A 36 10.78 2.09 4.07
C PHE A 36 11.02 0.87 4.93
N LEU A 37 12.29 0.49 5.12
CA LEU A 37 12.67 -0.62 5.99
C LEU A 37 13.40 -0.08 7.22
N SER A 38 13.11 -0.70 8.37
CA SER A 38 13.93 -0.57 9.57
C SER A 38 15.36 -1.04 9.32
N THR A 39 16.31 -0.59 10.17
CA THR A 39 17.74 -0.91 10.02
C THR A 39 18.02 -2.41 9.98
N ASP A 40 17.31 -3.21 10.78
CA ASP A 40 17.42 -4.68 10.81
C ASP A 40 16.48 -5.39 9.83
N LYS A 41 15.71 -4.62 9.04
CA LYS A 41 14.72 -5.08 8.05
C LYS A 41 13.59 -5.93 8.62
N SER A 42 13.38 -5.92 9.95
CA SER A 42 12.28 -6.66 10.61
C SER A 42 10.93 -5.97 10.46
N LYS A 43 10.93 -4.66 10.27
CA LYS A 43 9.75 -3.81 10.07
C LYS A 43 9.82 -3.06 8.76
N ALA A 44 8.66 -2.92 8.13
CA ALA A 44 8.46 -2.10 6.95
C ALA A 44 7.38 -1.04 7.22
N THR A 45 7.49 0.10 6.54
CA THR A 45 6.46 1.13 6.47
C THR A 45 6.19 1.42 5.01
N LEU A 46 4.93 1.26 4.59
CA LEU A 46 4.47 1.64 3.26
C LEU A 46 3.72 2.98 3.40
N ILE A 47 4.18 3.99 2.67
CA ILE A 47 3.50 5.29 2.54
C ILE A 47 2.89 5.36 1.16
N GLU A 48 1.56 5.47 1.14
CA GLU A 48 0.78 5.66 -0.07
C GLU A 48 0.06 7.01 0.01
N VAL A 49 0.16 7.81 -1.05
CA VAL A 49 -0.50 9.12 -1.15
C VAL A 49 -1.32 9.13 -2.42
N PHE A 50 -2.59 9.51 -2.29
CA PHE A 50 -3.55 9.55 -3.39
C PHE A 50 -4.14 10.95 -3.52
N ASP A 51 -4.71 11.24 -4.69
CA ASP A 51 -5.49 12.46 -4.89
C ASP A 51 -6.73 12.52 -3.99
N ASP A 52 -7.39 11.37 -3.80
CA ASP A 52 -8.63 11.25 -3.05
C ASP A 52 -8.86 9.79 -2.59
N SER A 53 -9.97 9.59 -1.87
CA SER A 53 -10.39 8.28 -1.37
C SER A 53 -10.67 7.25 -2.48
N GLU A 54 -11.05 7.70 -3.68
CA GLU A 54 -11.27 6.79 -4.81
C GLU A 54 -9.94 6.19 -5.28
N GLY A 55 -8.87 6.99 -5.34
CA GLY A 55 -7.53 6.48 -5.67
C GLY A 55 -7.06 5.40 -4.69
N ALA A 56 -7.28 5.60 -3.38
CA ALA A 56 -6.96 4.61 -2.36
C ALA A 56 -7.79 3.33 -2.51
N LEU A 57 -9.09 3.45 -2.82
CA LEU A 57 -9.97 2.31 -3.05
C LEU A 57 -9.57 1.52 -4.30
N THR A 58 -9.23 2.20 -5.40
CA THR A 58 -8.69 1.56 -6.61
C THR A 58 -7.43 0.78 -6.31
N ARG A 59 -6.48 1.38 -5.56
CA ARG A 59 -5.23 0.72 -5.16
C ARG A 59 -5.49 -0.56 -4.35
N PHE A 60 -6.40 -0.49 -3.38
CA PHE A 60 -6.79 -1.66 -2.57
C PHE A 60 -7.38 -2.78 -3.42
N ASN A 61 -8.33 -2.45 -4.30
CA ASN A 61 -8.96 -3.43 -5.19
C ASN A 61 -7.97 -4.04 -6.19
N ASN A 62 -7.04 -3.24 -6.72
CA ASN A 62 -5.97 -3.72 -7.58
C ASN A 62 -5.04 -4.67 -6.82
N LEU A 63 -4.66 -4.35 -5.57
CA LEU A 63 -3.88 -5.27 -4.75
C LEU A 63 -4.59 -6.61 -4.60
N LEU A 64 -5.86 -6.61 -4.16
CA LEU A 64 -6.59 -7.84 -3.88
C LEU A 64 -6.88 -8.69 -5.11
N SER A 65 -7.07 -8.06 -6.28
CA SER A 65 -7.27 -8.76 -7.55
C SER A 65 -5.96 -9.21 -8.20
N SER A 66 -4.81 -8.75 -7.70
CA SER A 66 -3.50 -9.03 -8.29
C SER A 66 -2.96 -10.42 -7.96
N THR A 67 -2.07 -10.89 -8.83
CA THR A 67 -1.28 -12.11 -8.59
C THR A 67 -0.32 -11.99 -7.40
N ILE A 68 -0.05 -10.78 -6.91
CA ILE A 68 0.86 -10.54 -5.78
C ILE A 68 0.13 -10.44 -4.44
N ALA A 69 -1.20 -10.51 -4.40
CA ALA A 69 -1.99 -10.41 -3.17
C ALA A 69 -1.56 -11.44 -2.12
N LEU A 70 -1.47 -12.71 -2.54
CA LEU A 70 -1.04 -13.82 -1.69
C LEU A 70 0.42 -13.65 -1.24
N GLU A 71 1.30 -13.18 -2.14
CA GLU A 71 2.70 -12.91 -1.80
C GLU A 71 2.82 -11.80 -0.75
N TRP A 72 1.97 -10.77 -0.82
CA TRP A 72 1.95 -9.68 0.16
C TRP A 72 1.43 -10.19 1.52
N MET A 73 0.32 -10.94 1.52
CA MET A 73 -0.29 -11.47 2.74
C MET A 73 0.61 -12.50 3.46
N ASP A 74 1.37 -13.31 2.72
CA ASP A 74 2.31 -14.28 3.30
C ASP A 74 3.55 -13.61 3.92
N ARG A 75 3.89 -12.39 3.47
CA ARG A 75 5.12 -11.69 3.86
C ARG A 75 4.95 -10.67 4.96
N PHE A 76 3.78 -10.04 5.06
CA PHE A 76 3.56 -8.93 5.96
C PHE A 76 2.41 -9.20 6.92
N GLU A 77 2.70 -8.99 8.20
CA GLU A 77 1.69 -8.79 9.23
C GLU A 77 1.49 -7.29 9.42
N VAL A 78 0.24 -6.83 9.35
CA VAL A 78 -0.09 -5.41 9.51
C VAL A 78 -0.11 -5.07 10.99
N GLY A 79 0.99 -4.50 11.48
CA GLY A 79 1.07 -4.05 12.88
C GLY A 79 0.29 -2.77 13.19
N SER A 80 0.05 -1.92 12.18
CA SER A 80 -0.75 -0.70 12.29
C SER A 80 -1.13 -0.17 10.92
N LEU A 81 -2.36 0.34 10.78
CA LEU A 81 -2.82 1.06 9.59
C LEU A 81 -3.39 2.43 10.01
N THR A 82 -2.93 3.50 9.36
CA THR A 82 -3.45 4.85 9.60
C THR A 82 -3.82 5.48 8.27
N VAL A 83 -5.03 6.02 8.20
CA VAL A 83 -5.55 6.72 7.02
C VAL A 83 -5.77 8.18 7.39
N LEU A 84 -5.03 9.07 6.73
CA LEU A 84 -5.05 10.50 6.97
C LEU A 84 -5.80 11.20 5.83
N GLY A 85 -6.90 11.89 6.15
CA GLY A 85 -7.73 12.59 5.17
C GLY A 85 -9.21 12.18 5.25
N ASP A 86 -9.96 12.53 4.21
CA ASP A 86 -11.38 12.21 4.11
C ASP A 86 -11.58 10.85 3.43
N ALA A 87 -11.59 9.79 4.24
CA ALA A 87 -11.86 8.42 3.77
C ALA A 87 -13.37 8.21 3.59
N SER A 88 -13.77 7.81 2.38
CA SER A 88 -15.16 7.49 2.04
C SER A 88 -15.69 6.31 2.85
N HIS A 89 -17.01 6.13 2.85
CA HIS A 89 -17.62 4.99 3.54
C HIS A 89 -17.11 3.66 3.01
N GLU A 90 -17.02 3.53 1.69
CA GLU A 90 -16.55 2.33 1.00
C GLU A 90 -15.09 2.02 1.36
N LEU A 91 -14.21 3.03 1.40
CA LEU A 91 -12.82 2.81 1.80
C LEU A 91 -12.73 2.35 3.27
N ARG A 92 -13.59 2.89 4.15
CA ARG A 92 -13.64 2.47 5.55
C ARG A 92 -14.11 1.03 5.70
N GLU A 93 -15.12 0.63 4.93
CA GLU A 93 -15.64 -0.73 4.94
C GLU A 93 -14.59 -1.75 4.49
N VAL A 94 -13.90 -1.50 3.38
CA VAL A 94 -12.92 -2.47 2.85
C VAL A 94 -11.67 -2.61 3.73
N LEU A 95 -11.31 -1.56 4.47
CA LEU A 95 -10.18 -1.58 5.40
C LEU A 95 -10.55 -2.05 6.82
N ALA A 96 -11.83 -2.27 7.13
CA ALA A 96 -12.30 -2.50 8.50
C ALA A 96 -11.61 -3.67 9.22
N SER A 97 -11.27 -4.74 8.51
CA SER A 97 -10.59 -5.92 9.08
C SER A 97 -9.16 -5.65 9.53
N MET A 98 -8.54 -4.56 9.07
CA MET A 98 -7.18 -4.14 9.44
C MET A 98 -7.18 -3.14 10.60
N GLU A 99 -8.34 -2.92 11.23
CA GLU A 99 -8.56 -1.98 12.35
C GLU A 99 -7.87 -0.61 12.15
N PRO A 100 -8.11 0.09 11.03
CA PRO A 100 -7.45 1.34 10.70
C PRO A 100 -7.79 2.47 11.68
N ASP A 101 -6.79 3.29 11.97
CA ASP A 101 -6.95 4.60 12.63
C ASP A 101 -7.21 5.69 11.57
N PHE A 102 -8.44 6.20 11.52
CA PHE A 102 -8.84 7.27 10.62
C PHE A 102 -8.70 8.63 11.29
N ARG A 103 -7.95 9.55 10.65
CA ARG A 103 -7.76 10.91 11.16
C ARG A 103 -8.06 11.95 10.09
N ALA A 104 -8.89 12.94 10.44
CA ALA A 104 -9.20 14.07 9.57
C ALA A 104 -8.05 15.08 9.54
N PHE A 105 -7.94 15.83 8.44
CA PHE A 105 -6.97 16.93 8.34
C PHE A 105 -7.35 18.08 9.28
N ALA A 106 -6.40 18.52 10.08
CA ALA A 106 -6.58 19.65 11.02
C ALA A 106 -5.89 20.95 10.57
N GLY A 107 -4.85 20.87 9.74
CA GLY A 107 -4.06 22.02 9.28
C GLY A 107 -2.67 21.63 8.78
N GLY A 108 -2.07 22.44 7.89
CA GLY A 108 -0.77 22.16 7.27
C GLY A 108 -0.62 22.76 5.85
N PHE A 109 0.50 22.49 5.17
CA PHE A 109 0.73 22.88 3.78
C PHE A 109 1.59 21.84 3.05
N THR A 110 1.43 21.78 1.72
CA THR A 110 2.29 21.00 0.82
C THR A 110 3.00 21.97 -0.12
N ARG A 111 4.28 21.73 -0.40
CA ARG A 111 5.03 22.44 -1.46
C ARG A 111 5.20 21.49 -2.65
N ALA A 112 5.00 22.04 -3.84
CA ALA A 112 5.26 21.37 -5.10
C ALA A 112 6.78 21.31 -5.37
#